data_AF-A0A7S2R5D7-F1
#
_entry.id   AF-A0A7S2R5D7-F1
#
_cell.length_a   1.000
_cell.length_b   1.000
_cell.length_c   1.000
_cell.angle_alpha   90.00
_cell.angle_beta   90.00
_cell.angle_gamma   90.00
#
_symmetry.space_group_name_H-M   'P 1'
#
loop_
_entity.id
_entity.type
_entity.pdbx_description
1 polymer ?
#
loop_
_entity_poly.entity_id
_entity_poly.type
_entity_poly.pdbx_seq_one_letter_code
_entity_poly.pdbx_strand_id
1 'polypeptide(L)'
;MLQPDAVEARQRPSPQRDAMEVDMAAAQAAGSTEDVVEDQGGEEAELPETADGEDMTKARAAVTLDELNRCLTAVDRIGVHMPEVDLLRSYYADGKSWLAIAEEQCPKRMTKRSAPRPTSPSPDAAPAKASEDQVKSHILVAASLPFDFSDHVARLEDALSACHKWRVTVQATIAALTNSREDHSEGQPEVAGEQDPVPAITEPSASQASDGLDQKPPSSEPMVDGLEDTQAAQPPIGGQPSQDRDQEKDDQEGSNGVATRDDDDEDVLEVDAELIDKLESLLREADCIPVLSDEEQQLAAVVATFSWCLEASQIFPADPLRPGGSSEEPKHSPPLSPIGNLKRLVSNGRQLQVKSLPSSLNAFRDFHRKRVRALADVCDRSEKWCRKTKAKMKSSTGLSLKDASELINESKTLPGFVEEVHRHRKEVEATESWLRKVLVCLDGSSKLDIVEAKSMLEDAEKHPVDQTVLKRLGTELKQAKVWRSKLRKTGIEKGEAKTSELRKLLPEASKLKIDVSDDVEVIKHATTRHCMCRRTGYGEMTQCTRCHRMFHTACVAEQVGPDGSFSCIGCSLRGMSSLERS
;
A
#
# COMPACT_ATOMS: atom_id res chain seq x y z
N MET A 1 -14.80 31.86 -36.25
CA MET A 1 -16.26 31.87 -36.06
C MET A 1 -16.84 30.72 -36.85
N LEU A 2 -17.42 29.74 -36.16
CA LEU A 2 -18.40 28.72 -36.61
C LEU A 2 -18.38 27.62 -35.53
N GLN A 3 -19.41 27.59 -34.69
CA GLN A 3 -19.71 26.52 -33.72
C GLN A 3 -20.60 25.46 -34.38
N PRO A 4 -20.59 24.20 -33.89
CA PRO A 4 -21.73 23.31 -34.08
C PRO A 4 -22.41 22.93 -32.74
N ASP A 5 -23.69 23.28 -32.71
CA ASP A 5 -24.88 22.61 -32.18
C ASP A 5 -24.78 21.55 -31.07
N ALA A 6 -25.53 21.85 -30.01
CA ALA A 6 -25.89 20.98 -28.90
C ALA A 6 -27.02 20.01 -29.30
N VAL A 7 -26.89 18.74 -28.91
CA VAL A 7 -27.92 17.71 -29.04
C VAL A 7 -28.60 17.51 -27.68
N GLU A 8 -29.88 17.89 -27.59
CA GLU A 8 -30.79 17.58 -26.50
C GLU A 8 -31.04 16.07 -26.36
N ALA A 9 -30.72 15.51 -25.19
CA ALA A 9 -31.14 14.17 -24.81
C ALA A 9 -32.48 14.23 -24.05
N ARG A 10 -33.55 13.76 -24.71
CA ARG A 10 -34.89 13.60 -24.14
C ARG A 10 -34.94 12.42 -23.17
N GLN A 11 -35.43 12.71 -21.96
CA GLN A 11 -35.81 11.74 -20.93
C GLN A 11 -37.01 10.89 -21.39
N ARG A 12 -36.98 9.58 -21.11
CA ARG A 12 -38.13 8.67 -21.20
C ARG A 12 -38.60 8.31 -19.78
N PRO A 13 -39.92 8.27 -19.51
CA PRO A 13 -40.46 7.86 -18.22
C PRO A 13 -40.70 6.34 -18.13
N SER A 14 -40.59 5.84 -16.91
CA SER A 14 -40.91 4.48 -16.45
C SER A 14 -42.40 4.13 -16.56
N PRO A 15 -42.79 2.84 -16.73
CA PRO A 15 -44.17 2.43 -16.53
C PRO A 15 -44.38 1.81 -15.14
N GLN A 16 -45.41 2.32 -14.45
CA GLN A 16 -46.11 1.67 -13.34
C GLN A 16 -46.76 0.36 -13.81
N ARG A 17 -46.80 -0.64 -12.93
CA ARG A 17 -47.73 -1.78 -13.00
C ARG A 17 -48.24 -2.09 -11.60
N ASP A 18 -49.45 -1.65 -11.33
CA ASP A 18 -50.37 -2.27 -10.38
C ASP A 18 -51.27 -3.24 -11.15
N ALA A 19 -51.46 -4.45 -10.64
CA ALA A 19 -52.67 -5.26 -10.82
C ALA A 19 -52.73 -6.39 -9.78
N MET A 20 -53.84 -6.38 -9.05
CA MET A 20 -54.37 -7.42 -8.17
C MET A 20 -54.74 -8.69 -8.95
N GLU A 21 -54.65 -9.86 -8.31
CA GLU A 21 -55.70 -10.91 -8.21
C GLU A 21 -55.08 -12.15 -7.51
N VAL A 22 -55.53 -12.50 -6.29
CA VAL A 22 -56.55 -13.53 -5.96
C VAL A 22 -56.16 -14.93 -6.43
N ASP A 23 -55.81 -15.80 -5.48
CA ASP A 23 -56.21 -17.21 -5.58
C ASP A 23 -56.37 -17.85 -4.20
N MET A 24 -57.53 -18.47 -4.02
CA MET A 24 -58.07 -19.03 -2.79
C MET A 24 -58.76 -20.35 -3.16
N ALA A 25 -58.15 -21.50 -2.84
CA ALA A 25 -58.81 -22.81 -2.75
C ALA A 25 -57.84 -23.87 -2.21
N ALA A 26 -58.13 -24.46 -1.03
CA ALA A 26 -58.57 -25.86 -0.84
C ALA A 26 -57.37 -26.80 -0.52
N ALA A 27 -57.44 -27.84 0.31
CA ALA A 27 -58.55 -28.55 0.94
C ALA A 27 -58.10 -29.27 2.23
N GLN A 28 -59.09 -29.47 3.09
CA GLN A 28 -59.30 -30.52 4.09
C GLN A 28 -58.38 -31.76 4.08
N ALA A 29 -57.92 -32.14 5.28
CA ALA A 29 -57.78 -33.54 5.67
C ALA A 29 -58.10 -33.67 7.17
N ALA A 30 -59.29 -34.18 7.45
CA ALA A 30 -59.70 -34.67 8.77
C ALA A 30 -59.14 -36.07 8.97
N GLY A 31 -58.51 -36.32 10.12
CA GLY A 31 -58.05 -37.63 10.56
C GLY A 31 -58.54 -37.87 11.99
N SER A 32 -59.62 -38.64 12.08
CA SER A 32 -60.20 -39.20 13.30
C SER A 32 -59.32 -40.33 13.85
N THR A 33 -59.09 -40.36 15.16
CA THR A 33 -58.82 -41.60 15.90
C THR A 33 -59.46 -41.51 17.28
N GLU A 34 -60.50 -42.31 17.46
CA GLU A 34 -61.19 -42.62 18.71
C GLU A 34 -60.35 -43.52 19.62
N ASP A 35 -60.55 -43.32 20.92
CA ASP A 35 -60.62 -44.27 22.04
C ASP A 35 -59.72 -45.51 22.09
N VAL A 36 -58.90 -45.57 23.16
CA VAL A 36 -58.83 -46.75 24.04
C VAL A 36 -58.79 -46.30 25.50
N VAL A 37 -59.77 -46.81 26.24
CA VAL A 37 -60.01 -46.72 27.68
C VAL A 37 -59.29 -47.90 28.36
N GLU A 38 -58.44 -47.63 29.35
CA GLU A 38 -58.03 -48.56 30.42
C GLU A 38 -58.04 -47.71 31.71
N ASP A 39 -59.10 -47.78 32.50
CA ASP A 39 -59.43 -48.77 33.54
C ASP A 39 -58.58 -48.66 34.81
N GLN A 40 -59.31 -48.73 35.92
CA GLN A 40 -59.07 -48.10 37.20
C GLN A 40 -58.37 -49.08 38.14
N GLY A 41 -57.19 -48.69 38.65
CA GLY A 41 -56.60 -49.26 39.84
C GLY A 41 -56.79 -48.30 41.01
N GLY A 42 -57.77 -48.58 41.86
CA GLY A 42 -57.95 -47.88 43.12
C GLY A 42 -56.88 -48.30 44.13
N GLU A 43 -56.27 -47.32 44.79
CA GLU A 43 -55.49 -47.56 45.99
C GLU A 43 -55.88 -46.52 47.05
N GLU A 44 -56.06 -47.06 48.26
CA GLU A 44 -56.79 -46.50 49.37
C GLU A 44 -56.10 -45.28 49.99
N ALA A 45 -56.94 -44.45 50.61
CA ALA A 45 -56.56 -43.31 51.40
C ALA A 45 -55.82 -43.75 52.69
N GLU A 46 -54.58 -43.29 52.84
CA GLU A 46 -53.96 -43.11 54.15
C GLU A 46 -53.68 -41.61 54.37
N LEU A 47 -54.38 -41.05 55.34
CA LEU A 47 -54.09 -39.76 55.95
C LEU A 47 -52.89 -39.94 56.90
N PRO A 48 -51.79 -39.17 56.78
CA PRO A 48 -50.90 -38.95 57.89
C PRO A 48 -51.30 -37.67 58.64
N GLU A 49 -51.47 -37.91 59.93
CA GLU A 49 -51.73 -36.96 60.98
C GLU A 49 -50.63 -35.88 61.09
N THR A 50 -51.11 -34.71 61.51
CA THR A 50 -50.41 -33.60 62.17
C THR A 50 -48.94 -33.82 62.59
N ALA A 51 -48.03 -33.03 62.01
CA ALA A 51 -46.78 -32.63 62.66
C ALA A 51 -46.25 -31.31 62.06
N ASP A 52 -46.26 -30.28 62.91
CA ASP A 52 -45.27 -29.20 63.04
C ASP A 52 -44.98 -28.27 61.84
N GLY A 53 -45.65 -27.11 61.85
CA GLY A 53 -44.99 -25.84 62.20
C GLY A 53 -43.77 -25.34 61.40
N GLU A 54 -43.47 -25.84 60.21
CA GLU A 54 -42.40 -25.33 59.36
C GLU A 54 -42.93 -24.72 58.05
N ASP A 55 -42.73 -23.40 57.92
CA ASP A 55 -42.60 -22.68 56.65
C ASP A 55 -43.87 -22.46 55.80
N MET A 56 -44.81 -21.63 56.28
CA MET A 56 -45.93 -21.08 55.48
C MET A 56 -45.49 -20.08 54.38
N THR A 57 -44.18 -19.89 54.18
CA THR A 57 -43.64 -19.21 53.00
C THR A 57 -43.46 -20.15 51.79
N LYS A 58 -43.77 -21.44 51.92
CA LYS A 58 -43.81 -22.39 50.79
C LYS A 58 -45.00 -22.13 49.86
N ALA A 59 -44.66 -21.63 48.67
CA ALA A 59 -45.40 -21.74 47.41
C ALA A 59 -46.85 -21.25 47.43
N ARG A 60 -47.03 -19.92 47.49
CA ARG A 60 -48.11 -19.35 46.68
C ARG A 60 -47.77 -19.69 45.23
N ALA A 61 -48.46 -20.67 44.65
CA ALA A 61 -48.35 -20.97 43.22
C ALA A 61 -48.59 -19.66 42.47
N ALA A 62 -47.53 -19.12 41.88
CA ALA A 62 -47.59 -17.85 41.20
C ALA A 62 -48.50 -18.00 39.98
N VAL A 63 -49.40 -17.04 39.80
CA VAL A 63 -50.41 -17.09 38.74
C VAL A 63 -49.69 -16.95 37.40
N THR A 64 -49.91 -17.90 36.49
CA THR A 64 -49.36 -17.81 35.13
C THR A 64 -50.13 -16.79 34.29
N LEU A 65 -49.49 -16.19 33.28
CA LEU A 65 -50.17 -15.27 32.34
C LEU A 65 -51.39 -15.92 31.67
N ASP A 66 -51.29 -17.21 31.34
CA ASP A 66 -52.38 -17.96 30.72
C ASP A 66 -53.55 -18.21 31.68
N GLU A 67 -53.27 -18.43 32.97
CA GLU A 67 -54.31 -18.49 34.01
C GLU A 67 -55.02 -17.15 34.16
N LEU A 68 -54.28 -16.04 34.24
CA LEU A 68 -54.90 -14.72 34.32
C LEU A 68 -55.72 -14.41 33.06
N ASN A 69 -55.22 -14.72 31.87
CA ASN A 69 -55.95 -14.54 30.61
C ASN A 69 -57.26 -15.35 30.59
N ARG A 70 -57.23 -16.60 31.08
CA ARG A 70 -58.43 -17.43 31.23
C ARG A 70 -59.44 -16.79 32.19
N CYS A 71 -58.98 -16.27 33.33
CA CYS A 71 -59.82 -15.56 34.29
C CYS A 71 -60.43 -14.28 33.69
N LEU A 72 -59.64 -13.43 33.03
CA LEU A 72 -60.11 -12.21 32.37
C LEU A 72 -61.15 -12.52 31.28
N THR A 73 -60.90 -13.55 30.47
CA THR A 73 -61.86 -14.04 29.45
C THR A 73 -63.17 -14.52 30.07
N ALA A 74 -63.11 -15.18 31.24
CA ALA A 74 -64.30 -15.60 31.96
C ALA A 74 -65.09 -14.41 32.50
N VAL A 75 -64.42 -13.39 33.05
CA VAL A 75 -65.06 -12.14 33.52
C VAL A 75 -65.73 -11.40 32.35
N ASP A 76 -65.08 -11.34 31.19
CA ASP A 76 -65.65 -10.74 29.96
C ASP A 76 -66.97 -11.39 29.54
N ARG A 77 -67.13 -12.70 29.76
CA ARG A 77 -68.38 -13.41 29.47
C ARG A 77 -69.52 -13.07 30.44
N ILE A 78 -69.18 -12.70 31.68
CA ILE A 78 -70.17 -12.33 32.71
C ILE A 78 -70.61 -10.86 32.50
N GLY A 79 -69.73 -10.02 31.93
CA GLY A 79 -70.05 -8.63 31.60
C GLY A 79 -70.07 -7.68 32.80
N VAL A 80 -69.36 -8.00 33.88
CA VAL A 80 -69.28 -7.17 35.09
C VAL A 80 -68.07 -6.25 35.01
N HIS A 81 -68.28 -4.96 35.26
CA HIS A 81 -67.21 -3.96 35.35
C HIS A 81 -66.79 -3.77 36.81
N MET A 82 -65.52 -4.06 37.12
CA MET A 82 -64.93 -3.82 38.44
C MET A 82 -63.55 -3.18 38.28
N PRO A 83 -63.20 -2.12 39.03
CA PRO A 83 -61.88 -1.48 38.96
C PRO A 83 -60.71 -2.44 39.16
N GLU A 84 -60.89 -3.48 39.98
CA GLU A 84 -59.89 -4.52 40.21
C GLU A 84 -59.61 -5.36 38.96
N VAL A 85 -60.63 -5.57 38.11
CA VAL A 85 -60.47 -6.27 36.83
C VAL A 85 -59.65 -5.42 35.86
N ASP A 86 -59.85 -4.10 35.85
CA ASP A 86 -59.05 -3.19 35.02
C ASP A 86 -57.58 -3.19 35.45
N LEU A 87 -57.31 -3.22 36.76
CA LEU A 87 -55.96 -3.37 37.29
C LEU A 87 -55.34 -4.71 36.87
N LEU A 88 -56.08 -5.81 36.94
CA LEU A 88 -55.63 -7.12 36.47
C LEU A 88 -55.36 -7.13 34.95
N ARG A 89 -56.17 -6.44 34.14
CA ARG A 89 -55.90 -6.26 32.70
C ARG A 89 -54.62 -5.47 32.45
N SER A 90 -54.36 -4.42 33.25
CA SER A 90 -53.10 -3.67 33.18
C SER A 90 -51.92 -4.59 33.45
N TYR A 91 -51.96 -5.34 34.56
CA TYR A 91 -50.89 -6.31 34.86
C TYR A 91 -50.71 -7.35 33.76
N TYR A 92 -51.81 -7.89 33.21
CA TYR A 92 -51.73 -8.84 32.09
C TYR A 92 -51.07 -8.22 30.85
N ALA A 93 -51.42 -6.99 30.50
CA ALA A 93 -50.83 -6.27 29.38
C ALA A 93 -49.33 -6.03 29.60
N ASP A 94 -48.94 -5.61 30.80
CA ASP A 94 -47.54 -5.38 31.19
C ASP A 94 -46.74 -6.69 31.15
N GLY A 95 -47.29 -7.79 31.69
CA GLY A 95 -46.66 -9.11 31.67
C GLY A 95 -46.53 -9.69 30.26
N LYS A 96 -47.53 -9.50 29.39
CA LYS A 96 -47.46 -9.91 27.98
C LYS A 96 -46.44 -9.08 27.20
N SER A 97 -46.39 -7.78 27.44
CA SER A 97 -45.39 -6.88 26.86
C SER A 97 -43.98 -7.29 27.28
N TRP A 98 -43.79 -7.54 28.58
CA TRP A 98 -42.52 -8.02 29.13
C TRP A 98 -42.10 -9.36 28.53
N LEU A 99 -43.02 -10.32 28.42
CA LEU A 99 -42.76 -11.63 27.83
C LEU A 99 -42.32 -11.52 26.37
N ALA A 100 -42.98 -10.68 25.57
CA ALA A 100 -42.61 -10.44 24.19
C ALA A 100 -41.19 -9.85 24.09
N ILE A 101 -40.85 -8.87 24.93
CA ILE A 101 -39.50 -8.29 24.99
C ILE A 101 -38.46 -9.34 25.41
N ALA A 102 -38.76 -10.16 26.43
CA ALA A 102 -37.85 -11.19 26.89
C ALA A 102 -37.61 -12.30 25.85
N GLU A 103 -38.65 -12.68 25.09
CA GLU A 103 -38.52 -13.65 23.99
C GLU A 103 -37.83 -13.07 22.76
N GLU A 104 -38.01 -11.78 22.48
CA GLU A 104 -37.29 -11.06 21.43
C GLU A 104 -35.79 -10.94 21.76
N GLN A 105 -35.47 -10.57 23.00
CA GLN A 105 -34.09 -10.40 23.45
C GLN A 105 -33.39 -11.74 23.68
N CYS A 106 -34.06 -12.73 24.26
CA CYS A 106 -33.49 -14.04 24.59
C CYS A 106 -34.39 -15.17 24.08
N PRO A 107 -34.41 -15.41 22.76
CA PRO A 107 -35.23 -16.46 22.17
C PRO A 107 -34.85 -17.82 22.77
N LYS A 108 -35.86 -18.65 23.04
CA LYS A 108 -35.65 -20.01 23.54
C LYS A 108 -34.68 -20.72 22.59
N ARG A 109 -33.56 -21.20 23.14
CA ARG A 109 -32.51 -21.89 22.39
C ARG A 109 -33.16 -23.09 21.68
N MET A 110 -33.44 -22.95 20.38
CA MET A 110 -33.97 -24.04 19.60
C MET A 110 -32.94 -25.16 19.64
N THR A 111 -33.34 -26.32 20.16
CA THR A 111 -32.47 -27.50 20.15
C THR A 111 -32.07 -27.75 18.70
N LYS A 112 -30.79 -28.06 18.46
CA LYS A 112 -30.17 -28.19 17.11
C LYS A 112 -30.95 -29.07 16.12
N ARG A 113 -31.88 -29.90 16.60
CA ARG A 113 -32.74 -30.78 15.80
C ARG A 113 -33.93 -30.08 15.11
N SER A 114 -34.34 -28.90 15.57
CA SER A 114 -35.57 -28.24 15.10
C SER A 114 -35.34 -26.91 14.38
N ALA A 115 -34.08 -26.46 14.28
CA ALA A 115 -33.77 -25.23 13.55
C ALA A 115 -33.91 -25.48 12.04
N PRO A 116 -34.86 -24.83 11.34
CA PRO A 116 -34.90 -24.88 9.89
C PRO A 116 -33.57 -24.37 9.35
N ARG A 117 -33.00 -25.09 8.37
CA ARG A 117 -31.73 -24.72 7.73
C ARG A 117 -31.84 -23.26 7.28
N PRO A 118 -30.99 -22.34 7.77
CA PRO A 118 -31.14 -20.93 7.45
C PRO A 118 -30.97 -20.76 5.94
N THR A 119 -32.08 -20.45 5.25
CA THR A 119 -32.03 -19.83 3.93
C THR A 119 -31.29 -18.51 4.13
N SER A 120 -30.12 -18.37 3.50
CA SER A 120 -29.19 -17.23 3.60
C SER A 120 -29.86 -15.95 4.14
N PRO A 121 -29.69 -15.63 5.43
CA PRO A 121 -30.29 -14.42 5.99
C PRO A 121 -29.68 -13.21 5.31
N SER A 122 -30.54 -12.25 4.94
CA SER A 122 -30.07 -10.92 4.53
C SER A 122 -29.28 -10.31 5.69
N PRO A 123 -28.05 -9.81 5.47
CA PRO A 123 -27.20 -9.26 6.54
C PRO A 123 -27.85 -8.10 7.32
N ASP A 124 -28.90 -7.47 6.78
CA ASP A 124 -29.58 -6.33 7.39
C ASP A 124 -30.69 -6.70 8.40
N ALA A 125 -30.95 -7.99 8.64
CA ALA A 125 -32.11 -8.43 9.44
C ALA A 125 -31.76 -9.08 10.79
N ALA A 126 -30.53 -8.93 11.29
CA ALA A 126 -30.18 -9.43 12.63
C ALA A 126 -30.98 -8.65 13.70
N PRO A 127 -31.65 -9.34 14.65
CA PRO A 127 -32.36 -8.67 15.73
C PRO A 127 -31.37 -7.82 16.54
N ALA A 128 -31.77 -6.60 16.90
CA ALA A 128 -30.94 -5.71 17.69
C ALA A 128 -30.67 -6.33 19.06
N LYS A 129 -29.40 -6.59 19.39
CA LYS A 129 -28.98 -7.07 20.70
C LYS A 129 -29.32 -6.04 21.79
N ALA A 130 -29.89 -6.48 22.90
CA ALA A 130 -30.19 -5.61 24.03
C ALA A 130 -28.93 -5.29 24.83
N SER A 131 -28.82 -4.09 25.41
CA SER A 131 -27.70 -3.74 26.28
C SER A 131 -27.78 -4.48 27.62
N GLU A 132 -26.63 -4.67 28.28
CA GLU A 132 -26.57 -5.30 29.61
C GLU A 132 -27.51 -4.64 30.62
N ASP A 133 -27.57 -3.30 30.61
CA ASP A 133 -28.44 -2.52 31.51
C ASP A 133 -29.94 -2.68 31.17
N GLN A 134 -30.28 -2.81 29.87
CA GLN A 134 -31.65 -3.12 29.46
C GLN A 134 -32.07 -4.49 30.01
N VAL A 135 -31.24 -5.51 29.85
CA VAL A 135 -31.55 -6.87 30.34
C VAL A 135 -31.67 -6.89 31.86
N LYS A 136 -30.77 -6.23 32.59
CA LYS A 136 -30.88 -6.06 34.06
C LYS A 136 -32.16 -5.32 34.46
N SER A 137 -32.52 -4.26 33.75
CA SER A 137 -33.76 -3.52 33.98
C SER A 137 -34.98 -4.41 33.76
N HIS A 138 -34.99 -5.24 32.70
CA HIS A 138 -36.07 -6.19 32.45
C HIS A 138 -36.19 -7.24 33.55
N ILE A 139 -35.08 -7.75 34.09
CA ILE A 139 -35.10 -8.67 35.24
C ILE A 139 -35.75 -8.01 36.47
N LEU A 140 -35.40 -6.75 36.76
CA LEU A 140 -36.01 -6.00 37.86
C LEU A 140 -37.50 -5.74 37.65
N VAL A 141 -37.92 -5.44 36.41
CA VAL A 141 -39.34 -5.29 36.07
C VAL A 141 -40.09 -6.61 36.29
N ALA A 142 -39.51 -7.74 35.88
CA ALA A 142 -40.11 -9.06 36.08
C ALA A 142 -40.42 -9.34 37.55
N ALA A 143 -39.49 -8.98 38.46
CA ALA A 143 -39.63 -9.15 39.90
C ALA A 143 -40.73 -8.28 40.53
N SER A 144 -41.16 -7.21 39.86
CA SER A 144 -42.24 -6.33 40.33
C SER A 144 -43.63 -6.75 39.83
N LEU A 145 -43.70 -7.67 38.87
CA LEU A 145 -44.94 -8.17 38.31
C LEU A 145 -45.47 -9.38 39.11
N PRO A 146 -46.79 -9.57 39.24
CA PRO A 146 -47.38 -10.64 40.05
C PRO A 146 -47.40 -12.02 39.35
N PHE A 147 -46.55 -12.25 38.36
CA PHE A 147 -46.52 -13.48 37.54
C PHE A 147 -45.26 -14.29 37.79
N ASP A 148 -45.34 -15.60 37.54
CA ASP A 148 -44.15 -16.44 37.48
C ASP A 148 -43.41 -16.25 36.15
N PHE A 149 -42.29 -15.52 36.20
CA PHE A 149 -41.36 -15.40 35.08
C PHE A 149 -40.04 -16.13 35.33
N SER A 150 -39.97 -17.02 36.33
CA SER A 150 -38.72 -17.69 36.75
C SER A 150 -37.92 -18.28 35.58
N ASP A 151 -38.57 -19.04 34.68
CA ASP A 151 -37.93 -19.61 33.49
C ASP A 151 -37.37 -18.57 32.51
N HIS A 152 -38.01 -17.40 32.39
CA HIS A 152 -37.59 -16.35 31.48
C HIS A 152 -36.48 -15.51 32.10
N VAL A 153 -36.61 -15.20 33.39
CA VAL A 153 -35.59 -14.53 34.19
C VAL A 153 -34.31 -15.37 34.22
N ALA A 154 -34.40 -16.68 34.48
CA ALA A 154 -33.25 -17.58 34.45
C ALA A 154 -32.51 -17.57 33.10
N ARG A 155 -33.25 -17.49 31.97
CA ARG A 155 -32.62 -17.37 30.64
C ARG A 155 -31.92 -16.02 30.44
N LEU A 156 -32.51 -14.92 30.91
CA LEU A 156 -31.88 -13.60 30.86
C LEU A 156 -30.62 -13.55 31.75
N GLU A 157 -30.67 -14.16 32.93
CA GLU A 157 -29.53 -14.30 33.85
C GLU A 157 -28.43 -15.19 33.26
N ASP A 158 -28.77 -16.31 32.62
CA ASP A 158 -27.84 -17.16 31.89
C ASP A 158 -27.16 -16.40 30.74
N ALA A 159 -27.91 -15.58 30.00
CA ALA A 159 -27.38 -14.74 28.94
C ALA A 159 -26.41 -13.67 29.48
N LEU A 160 -26.75 -13.03 30.61
CA LEU A 160 -25.84 -12.11 31.31
C LEU A 160 -24.58 -12.83 31.81
N SER A 161 -24.71 -14.04 32.35
CA SER A 161 -23.59 -14.87 32.80
C SER A 161 -22.68 -15.27 31.65
N ALA A 162 -23.25 -15.64 30.49
CA ALA A 162 -22.51 -15.94 29.27
C ALA A 162 -21.76 -14.70 28.75
N CYS A 163 -22.42 -13.54 28.71
CA CYS A 163 -21.82 -12.26 28.36
C CYS A 163 -20.63 -11.92 29.28
N HIS A 164 -20.78 -12.09 30.59
CA HIS A 164 -19.71 -11.85 31.56
C HIS A 164 -18.51 -12.80 31.36
N LYS A 165 -18.75 -14.11 31.18
CA LYS A 165 -17.68 -15.09 30.92
C LYS A 165 -16.92 -14.78 29.63
N TRP A 166 -17.65 -14.42 28.57
CA TRP A 166 -17.08 -14.00 27.30
C TRP A 166 -16.23 -12.74 27.48
N ARG A 167 -16.72 -11.72 28.19
CA ARG A 167 -15.99 -10.49 28.52
C ARG A 167 -14.67 -10.78 29.23
N VAL A 168 -14.68 -11.63 30.25
CA VAL A 168 -13.46 -12.03 30.98
C VAL A 168 -12.46 -12.71 30.04
N THR A 169 -12.93 -13.57 29.12
CA THR A 169 -12.08 -14.25 28.14
C THR A 169 -11.46 -13.29 27.13
N VAL A 170 -12.23 -12.31 26.66
CA VAL A 170 -11.76 -11.24 25.77
C VAL A 170 -10.73 -10.37 26.46
N GLN A 171 -11.00 -9.92 27.69
CA GLN A 171 -10.06 -9.12 28.47
C GLN A 171 -8.76 -9.88 28.76
N ALA A 172 -8.83 -11.16 29.11
CA ALA A 172 -7.66 -12.01 29.31
C ALA A 172 -6.87 -12.19 28.00
N THR A 173 -7.55 -12.36 26.87
CA THR A 173 -6.90 -12.47 25.56
C THR A 173 -6.20 -11.16 25.18
N ILE A 174 -6.88 -10.01 25.33
CA ILE A 174 -6.28 -8.69 25.09
C ILE A 174 -5.09 -8.43 26.04
N ALA A 175 -5.19 -8.80 27.32
CA ALA A 175 -4.09 -8.65 28.27
C ALA A 175 -2.89 -9.52 27.90
N ALA A 176 -3.12 -10.78 27.48
CA ALA A 176 -2.06 -11.65 27.00
C ALA A 176 -1.33 -11.06 25.78
N LEU A 177 -2.03 -10.29 24.94
CA LEU A 177 -1.41 -9.57 23.82
C LEU A 177 -0.55 -8.40 24.23
N THR A 178 -0.99 -7.66 25.23
CA THR A 178 -0.18 -6.58 25.77
C THR A 178 1.09 -7.14 26.42
N ASN A 179 0.98 -8.24 27.16
CA ASN A 179 2.10 -8.80 27.94
C ASN A 179 3.12 -9.58 27.08
N SER A 180 2.67 -10.39 26.12
CA SER A 180 3.58 -11.14 25.22
C SER A 180 4.50 -10.23 24.41
N ARG A 181 4.21 -8.92 24.39
CA ARG A 181 4.97 -7.90 23.68
C ARG A 181 6.09 -7.29 24.54
N GLU A 182 5.92 -7.19 25.86
CA GLU A 182 6.93 -6.61 26.75
C GLU A 182 8.15 -7.55 26.88
N ASP A 183 7.90 -8.87 26.92
CA ASP A 183 8.94 -9.89 27.08
C ASP A 183 9.94 -9.95 25.91
N HIS A 184 9.56 -9.50 24.71
CA HIS A 184 10.48 -9.46 23.56
C HIS A 184 11.46 -8.29 23.61
N SER A 185 11.17 -7.23 24.38
CA SER A 185 12.00 -6.02 24.46
C SER A 185 13.14 -6.10 25.49
N GLU A 186 13.01 -6.92 26.53
CA GLU A 186 14.03 -7.01 27.60
C GLU A 186 15.11 -8.10 27.38
N GLY A 187 15.01 -8.86 26.30
CA GLY A 187 15.72 -10.13 26.14
C GLY A 187 16.97 -10.15 25.28
N GLN A 188 17.43 -9.04 24.70
CA GLN A 188 18.68 -9.06 23.93
C GLN A 188 19.88 -8.96 24.91
N PRO A 189 20.62 -10.06 25.17
CA PRO A 189 21.82 -9.96 25.99
C PRO A 189 22.78 -9.02 25.27
N GLU A 190 23.18 -7.95 25.94
CA GLU A 190 24.32 -7.11 25.57
C GLU A 190 25.46 -8.06 25.19
N VAL A 191 25.75 -8.16 23.89
CA VAL A 191 26.91 -8.91 23.42
C VAL A 191 28.11 -8.11 23.91
N ALA A 192 28.61 -8.47 25.09
CA ALA A 192 29.86 -7.96 25.63
C ALA A 192 30.93 -8.19 24.56
N GLY A 193 31.39 -7.10 23.95
CA GLY A 193 32.39 -7.12 22.92
C GLY A 193 33.62 -7.89 23.39
N GLU A 194 33.90 -9.00 22.72
CA GLU A 194 35.14 -9.75 22.85
C GLU A 194 36.28 -8.87 22.30
N GLN A 195 36.96 -8.16 23.21
CA GLN A 195 38.16 -7.39 22.89
C GLN A 195 39.37 -8.33 22.88
N ASP A 196 40.05 -8.42 21.74
CA ASP A 196 41.35 -9.08 21.59
C ASP A 196 42.43 -8.44 22.51
N PRO A 197 43.34 -9.25 23.10
CA PRO A 197 44.35 -8.75 24.03
C PRO A 197 45.57 -8.14 23.31
N VAL A 198 45.92 -6.90 23.66
CA VAL A 198 47.20 -6.24 23.31
C VAL A 198 48.16 -6.31 24.51
N PRO A 199 49.47 -6.59 24.33
CA PRO A 199 50.37 -6.88 25.44
C PRO A 199 50.95 -5.63 26.12
N ALA A 200 51.26 -5.83 27.41
CA ALA A 200 51.67 -4.89 28.43
C ALA A 200 52.99 -4.12 28.20
N ILE A 201 53.04 -2.87 28.69
CA ILE A 201 54.27 -2.20 29.17
C ILE A 201 53.94 -1.34 30.41
N THR A 202 54.45 -1.83 31.56
CA THR A 202 54.89 -1.17 32.82
C THR A 202 54.42 0.24 33.26
N GLU A 203 53.76 0.23 34.43
CA GLU A 203 53.91 1.06 35.66
C GLU A 203 55.14 2.01 35.83
N PRO A 204 55.13 3.03 36.74
CA PRO A 204 54.59 2.93 38.13
C PRO A 204 53.93 4.15 38.83
N SER A 205 53.11 3.80 39.84
CA SER A 205 52.98 4.34 41.23
C SER A 205 52.85 5.85 41.52
N ALA A 206 52.20 6.34 42.59
CA ALA A 206 51.26 5.87 43.63
C ALA A 206 51.08 7.05 44.63
N SER A 207 49.89 7.32 45.19
CA SER A 207 49.64 7.79 46.58
C SER A 207 48.12 7.98 46.81
N GLN A 208 47.49 7.25 47.75
CA GLN A 208 47.07 7.67 49.12
C GLN A 208 45.87 8.66 49.11
N ALA A 209 44.82 8.60 49.93
CA ALA A 209 44.44 7.78 51.08
C ALA A 209 42.96 8.09 51.46
N SER A 210 42.38 7.18 52.27
CA SER A 210 41.49 7.39 53.44
C SER A 210 40.10 8.05 53.33
N ASP A 211 39.13 7.25 53.82
CA ASP A 211 38.11 7.54 54.85
C ASP A 211 37.11 8.69 54.70
N GLY A 212 35.86 8.40 55.08
CA GLY A 212 35.01 9.39 55.74
C GLY A 212 33.52 9.26 55.52
N LEU A 213 32.85 8.65 56.49
CA LEU A 213 31.43 8.75 56.81
C LEU A 213 30.91 10.20 56.74
N ASP A 214 29.65 10.45 56.34
CA ASP A 214 28.56 10.75 57.29
C ASP A 214 27.22 11.11 56.64
N GLN A 215 26.20 11.09 57.49
CA GLN A 215 24.76 11.09 57.32
C GLN A 215 24.10 12.40 56.82
N LYS A 216 22.88 12.24 56.28
CA LYS A 216 21.59 12.83 56.77
C LYS A 216 20.79 13.68 55.75
N PRO A 217 19.44 13.53 55.69
CA PRO A 217 18.56 14.21 54.73
C PRO A 217 17.80 15.42 55.34
N PRO A 218 17.06 16.18 54.53
CA PRO A 218 15.80 16.83 54.98
C PRO A 218 14.65 16.59 53.98
N SER A 219 13.43 16.22 54.42
CA SER A 219 12.36 17.02 55.06
C SER A 219 11.39 17.68 54.06
N SER A 220 10.24 17.02 53.88
CA SER A 220 8.84 17.49 53.95
C SER A 220 8.46 18.99 53.84
N GLU A 221 7.56 19.27 52.86
CA GLU A 221 6.27 20.03 52.91
C GLU A 221 6.21 21.53 53.30
N PRO A 222 5.09 22.30 53.08
CA PRO A 222 3.85 22.07 52.31
C PRO A 222 3.35 23.27 51.43
N MET A 223 2.18 23.05 50.83
CA MET A 223 1.23 23.88 50.06
C MET A 223 0.99 25.35 50.47
N VAL A 224 0.63 26.19 49.49
CA VAL A 224 -0.37 27.27 49.65
C VAL A 224 -1.14 27.54 48.35
N ASP A 225 -2.47 27.64 48.48
CA ASP A 225 -3.47 28.08 47.49
C ASP A 225 -3.37 29.59 47.16
N GLY A 226 -3.92 29.98 46.00
CA GLY A 226 -4.14 31.39 45.65
C GLY A 226 -4.84 31.60 44.29
N LEU A 227 -6.15 31.80 44.37
CA LEU A 227 -7.12 32.12 43.31
C LEU A 227 -6.98 33.55 42.72
N GLU A 228 -7.60 33.73 41.54
CA GLU A 228 -8.26 34.97 41.05
C GLU A 228 -7.37 36.16 40.60
N ASP A 229 -7.64 36.98 39.58
CA ASP A 229 -8.67 37.02 38.53
C ASP A 229 -8.25 38.12 37.51
N THR A 230 -8.95 38.16 36.36
CA THR A 230 -9.26 39.34 35.51
C THR A 230 -8.27 40.02 34.54
N GLN A 231 -8.77 40.07 33.29
CA GLN A 231 -8.93 41.22 32.38
C GLN A 231 -7.89 41.54 31.27
N ALA A 232 -8.27 41.07 30.07
CA ALA A 232 -8.45 41.80 28.81
C ALA A 232 -7.92 43.24 28.65
N ALA A 233 -7.06 43.43 27.65
CA ALA A 233 -7.13 44.60 26.74
C ALA A 233 -6.47 44.28 25.40
N GLN A 234 -7.20 44.54 24.31
CA GLN A 234 -6.79 44.48 22.91
C GLN A 234 -6.29 45.87 22.42
N PRO A 235 -5.77 46.01 21.19
CA PRO A 235 -4.58 46.80 20.86
C PRO A 235 -4.92 48.17 20.22
N PRO A 236 -3.91 48.92 19.74
CA PRO A 236 -4.11 49.79 18.61
C PRO A 236 -3.22 49.48 17.40
N ILE A 237 -3.82 49.85 16.29
CA ILE A 237 -3.45 49.77 14.88
C ILE A 237 -2.50 50.93 14.52
N GLY A 238 -1.61 50.69 13.55
CA GLY A 238 -1.27 51.70 12.54
C GLY A 238 0.21 51.99 12.34
N GLY A 239 0.72 51.77 11.11
CA GLY A 239 2.01 52.29 10.66
C GLY A 239 2.55 51.60 9.41
N GLN A 240 2.31 52.21 8.25
CA GLN A 240 2.74 51.81 6.91
C GLN A 240 4.26 52.13 6.64
N PRO A 241 4.81 51.78 5.46
CA PRO A 241 6.18 51.28 5.31
C PRO A 241 7.21 52.36 4.93
N SER A 242 8.48 52.08 5.24
CA SER A 242 9.62 52.83 4.73
C SER A 242 10.64 51.88 4.11
N GLN A 243 11.00 52.20 2.87
CA GLN A 243 12.15 51.69 2.13
C GLN A 243 13.45 52.10 2.83
N ASP A 244 14.45 51.22 2.85
CA ASP A 244 15.78 51.45 2.24
C ASP A 244 16.88 50.57 2.85
N ARG A 245 17.71 50.05 1.93
CA ARG A 245 19.16 49.82 2.02
C ARG A 245 19.74 48.69 2.86
N ASP A 246 20.36 47.78 2.11
CA ASP A 246 21.77 47.37 2.19
C ASP A 246 22.34 47.06 3.58
N GLN A 247 22.55 45.76 3.86
CA GLN A 247 23.84 45.35 4.39
C GLN A 247 24.11 43.86 4.15
N GLU A 248 25.16 43.59 3.37
CA GLU A 248 25.95 42.37 3.42
C GLU A 248 26.31 42.05 4.87
N LYS A 249 26.03 40.81 5.29
CA LYS A 249 26.63 40.22 6.47
C LYS A 249 26.95 38.77 6.17
N ASP A 250 28.26 38.55 6.05
CA ASP A 250 28.91 37.28 6.28
C ASP A 250 28.44 36.70 7.63
N ASP A 251 27.88 35.49 7.60
CA ASP A 251 27.80 34.65 8.78
C ASP A 251 28.31 33.24 8.44
N GLN A 252 29.49 33.01 9.02
CA GLN A 252 30.20 31.78 9.32
C GLN A 252 29.39 30.48 9.30
N GLU A 253 29.99 29.49 8.63
CA GLU A 253 29.75 28.06 8.75
C GLU A 253 29.82 27.61 10.22
N GLY A 254 28.67 27.58 10.89
CA GLY A 254 28.45 26.82 12.10
C GLY A 254 28.19 25.36 11.76
N SER A 255 29.23 24.53 11.92
CA SER A 255 29.15 23.06 11.96
C SER A 255 28.13 22.61 13.00
N ASN A 256 26.89 22.34 12.57
CA ASN A 256 25.92 21.61 13.38
C ASN A 256 26.34 20.14 13.44
N GLY A 257 26.78 19.73 14.63
CA GLY A 257 26.91 18.32 14.99
C GLY A 257 25.59 17.62 14.72
N VAL A 258 25.64 16.64 13.81
CA VAL A 258 24.57 15.67 13.61
C VAL A 258 24.50 14.85 14.89
N ALA A 259 23.53 15.18 15.74
CA ALA A 259 23.09 14.29 16.79
C ALA A 259 22.55 13.03 16.11
N THR A 260 23.33 11.94 16.18
CA THR A 260 22.85 10.58 15.97
C THR A 260 21.76 10.36 17.02
N ARG A 261 20.50 10.48 16.60
CA ARG A 261 19.35 10.13 17.43
C ARG A 261 19.39 8.62 17.62
N ASP A 262 19.13 8.20 18.84
CA ASP A 262 18.94 6.82 19.25
C ASP A 262 17.91 6.16 18.31
N ASP A 263 18.41 5.32 17.39
CA ASP A 263 17.66 4.58 16.37
C ASP A 263 17.46 3.10 16.77
N ASP A 264 17.71 2.78 18.05
CA ASP A 264 17.55 1.46 18.61
C ASP A 264 16.20 1.41 19.35
N ASP A 265 15.42 0.35 19.14
CA ASP A 265 14.08 0.05 19.71
C ASP A 265 12.83 0.33 18.85
N GLU A 266 12.87 0.08 17.53
CA GLU A 266 11.63 -0.19 16.76
C GLU A 266 11.48 -1.71 16.57
N ASP A 267 11.08 -2.39 17.64
CA ASP A 267 10.55 -3.76 17.58
C ASP A 267 9.35 -3.78 16.65
N VAL A 268 9.57 -4.33 15.45
CA VAL A 268 8.54 -4.50 14.43
C VAL A 268 7.47 -5.42 15.00
N LEU A 269 6.26 -4.89 15.16
CA LEU A 269 5.10 -5.69 15.55
C LEU A 269 4.78 -6.67 14.44
N GLU A 270 5.32 -7.88 14.57
CA GLU A 270 4.88 -9.02 13.81
C GLU A 270 3.49 -9.38 14.31
N VAL A 271 2.48 -8.90 13.58
CA VAL A 271 1.09 -9.23 13.84
C VAL A 271 0.90 -10.69 13.45
N ASP A 272 0.75 -11.54 14.47
CA ASP A 272 0.49 -12.96 14.29
C ASP A 272 -0.89 -13.17 13.66
N ALA A 273 -0.94 -13.93 12.56
CA ALA A 273 -2.18 -14.30 11.89
C ALA A 273 -3.05 -15.22 12.78
N GLU A 274 -2.42 -16.10 13.56
CA GLU A 274 -3.13 -17.00 14.49
C GLU A 274 -3.90 -16.21 15.54
N LEU A 275 -3.36 -15.05 15.91
CA LEU A 275 -4.02 -14.17 16.85
C LEU A 275 -5.27 -13.52 16.26
N ILE A 276 -5.19 -13.02 15.03
CA ILE A 276 -6.36 -12.44 14.36
C ILE A 276 -7.47 -13.49 14.29
N ASP A 277 -7.14 -14.73 13.92
CA ASP A 277 -8.09 -15.84 13.87
C ASP A 277 -8.74 -16.11 15.24
N LYS A 278 -7.97 -16.02 16.32
CA LYS A 278 -8.47 -16.16 17.69
C LYS A 278 -9.43 -15.03 18.07
N LEU A 279 -9.09 -13.78 17.78
CA LEU A 279 -9.95 -12.63 18.07
C LEU A 279 -11.24 -12.67 17.22
N GLU A 280 -11.14 -13.08 15.96
CA GLU A 280 -12.31 -13.33 15.10
C GLU A 280 -13.18 -14.47 15.63
N SER A 281 -12.58 -15.52 16.19
CA SER A 281 -13.34 -16.59 16.86
C SER A 281 -14.14 -16.06 18.03
N LEU A 282 -13.55 -15.19 18.85
CA LEU A 282 -14.23 -14.56 19.97
C LEU A 282 -15.37 -13.63 19.51
N LEU A 283 -15.24 -12.94 18.38
CA LEU A 283 -16.35 -12.18 17.78
C LEU A 283 -17.49 -13.10 17.32
N ARG A 284 -17.18 -14.23 16.66
CA ARG A 284 -18.20 -15.23 16.27
C ARG A 284 -18.91 -15.83 17.48
N GLU A 285 -18.21 -15.99 18.60
CA GLU A 285 -18.82 -16.40 19.87
C GLU A 285 -19.75 -15.31 20.43
N ALA A 286 -19.39 -14.03 20.31
CA ALA A 286 -20.22 -12.90 20.71
C ALA A 286 -21.54 -12.83 19.93
N ASP A 287 -21.55 -13.19 18.65
CA ASP A 287 -22.77 -13.26 17.82
C ASP A 287 -23.81 -14.24 18.38
N CYS A 288 -23.38 -15.24 19.15
CA CYS A 288 -24.27 -16.20 19.79
C CYS A 288 -24.84 -15.71 21.13
N ILE A 289 -24.36 -14.56 21.64
CA ILE A 289 -24.79 -13.96 22.89
C ILE A 289 -25.82 -12.87 22.58
N PRO A 290 -27.05 -12.95 23.11
CA PRO A 290 -28.12 -11.99 22.79
C PRO A 290 -27.92 -10.58 23.36
N VAL A 291 -26.95 -10.43 24.27
CA VAL A 291 -26.68 -9.19 25.00
C VAL A 291 -25.48 -8.50 24.37
N LEU A 292 -25.66 -7.23 23.97
CA LEU A 292 -24.60 -6.38 23.47
C LEU A 292 -23.74 -5.90 24.64
N SER A 293 -22.43 -5.99 24.46
CA SER A 293 -21.43 -5.54 25.43
C SER A 293 -20.51 -4.52 24.76
N ASP A 294 -20.09 -3.49 25.49
CA ASP A 294 -19.16 -2.49 24.96
C ASP A 294 -17.85 -3.13 24.49
N GLU A 295 -17.45 -4.22 25.15
CA GLU A 295 -16.30 -5.04 24.77
C GLU A 295 -16.45 -5.73 23.41
N GLU A 296 -17.67 -5.98 22.92
CA GLU A 296 -17.91 -6.48 21.55
C GLU A 296 -17.52 -5.42 20.52
N GLN A 297 -17.93 -4.17 20.73
CA GLN A 297 -17.55 -3.06 19.85
C GLN A 297 -16.04 -2.78 19.92
N GLN A 298 -15.46 -2.87 21.12
CA GLN A 298 -14.02 -2.71 21.30
C GLN A 298 -13.25 -3.84 20.59
N LEU A 299 -13.66 -5.10 20.77
CA LEU A 299 -13.04 -6.24 20.12
C LEU A 299 -13.16 -6.15 18.59
N ALA A 300 -14.32 -5.74 18.07
CA ALA A 300 -14.51 -5.51 16.64
C ALA A 300 -13.55 -4.41 16.12
N ALA A 301 -13.39 -3.33 16.87
CA ALA A 301 -12.43 -2.28 16.54
C ALA A 301 -10.97 -2.78 16.60
N VAL A 302 -10.62 -3.63 17.57
CA VAL A 302 -9.31 -4.29 17.67
C VAL A 302 -9.07 -5.15 16.43
N VAL A 303 -9.96 -6.09 16.13
CA VAL A 303 -9.84 -6.99 14.97
C VAL A 303 -9.70 -6.20 13.68
N ALA A 304 -10.57 -5.23 13.43
CA ALA A 304 -10.49 -4.40 12.24
C ALA A 304 -9.15 -3.66 12.12
N THR A 305 -8.57 -3.22 13.24
CA THR A 305 -7.25 -2.57 13.26
C THR A 305 -6.11 -3.54 13.00
N PHE A 306 -6.17 -4.75 13.56
CA PHE A 306 -5.18 -5.79 13.31
C PHE A 306 -5.21 -6.30 11.87
N SER A 307 -6.40 -6.59 11.33
CA SER A 307 -6.56 -6.99 9.92
C SER A 307 -6.05 -5.91 8.97
N TRP A 308 -6.29 -4.63 9.27
CA TRP A 308 -5.74 -3.52 8.51
C TRP A 308 -4.20 -3.47 8.59
N CYS A 309 -3.63 -3.63 9.79
CA CYS A 309 -2.17 -3.66 9.98
C CYS A 309 -1.54 -4.80 9.18
N LEU A 310 -2.17 -5.97 9.15
CA LEU A 310 -1.73 -7.13 8.37
C LEU A 310 -1.77 -6.84 6.87
N GLU A 311 -2.87 -6.28 6.34
CA GLU A 311 -2.97 -5.86 4.93
C GLU A 311 -1.87 -4.83 4.58
N ALA A 312 -1.63 -3.87 5.47
CA ALA A 312 -0.54 -2.91 5.31
C ALA A 312 0.85 -3.58 5.31
N SER A 313 1.07 -4.61 6.13
CA SER A 313 2.35 -5.36 6.17
C SER A 313 2.63 -6.15 4.93
N GLN A 314 1.60 -6.69 4.27
CA GLN A 314 1.79 -7.40 3.01
C GLN A 314 2.26 -6.47 1.89
N ILE A 315 1.89 -5.20 1.94
CA ILE A 315 2.33 -4.19 0.96
C ILE A 315 3.68 -3.59 1.36
N PHE A 316 3.94 -3.47 2.66
CA PHE A 316 5.17 -2.92 3.26
C PHE A 316 5.85 -3.98 4.14
N PRO A 317 6.50 -4.99 3.53
CA PRO A 317 7.15 -6.07 4.27
C PRO A 317 8.42 -5.59 5.00
N ALA A 318 8.93 -4.39 4.68
CA ALA A 318 10.02 -3.74 5.38
C ALA A 318 9.56 -2.36 5.87
N ASP A 319 10.06 -1.93 7.03
CA ASP A 319 9.81 -0.60 7.54
C ASP A 319 10.22 0.46 6.49
N PRO A 320 9.27 1.22 5.93
CA PRO A 320 9.57 2.27 4.95
C PRO A 320 10.48 3.38 5.52
N LEU A 321 10.68 3.41 6.84
CA LEU A 321 11.56 4.36 7.50
C LEU A 321 13.02 3.94 7.55
N ARG A 322 13.40 2.69 7.26
CA ARG A 322 14.81 2.27 7.31
C ARG A 322 15.57 2.76 6.06
N PRO A 323 16.31 3.89 6.11
CA PRO A 323 16.93 4.47 4.94
C PRO A 323 18.29 3.78 4.74
N GLY A 324 18.43 2.99 3.68
CA GLY A 324 19.75 2.55 3.23
C GLY A 324 20.27 1.21 3.78
N GLY A 325 19.39 0.36 4.33
CA GLY A 325 19.74 -1.05 4.43
C GLY A 325 19.99 -1.59 3.03
N SER A 326 21.23 -2.02 2.74
CA SER A 326 21.62 -2.70 1.51
C SER A 326 20.94 -4.07 1.45
N SER A 327 19.63 -4.05 1.28
CA SER A 327 18.78 -5.21 1.13
C SER A 327 18.99 -5.71 -0.30
N GLU A 328 19.63 -6.87 -0.44
CA GLU A 328 19.46 -7.67 -1.65
C GLU A 328 17.96 -7.68 -1.95
N GLU A 329 17.57 -7.16 -3.13
CA GLU A 329 16.16 -7.13 -3.54
C GLU A 329 15.56 -8.51 -3.25
N PRO A 330 14.51 -8.61 -2.40
CA PRO A 330 13.89 -9.89 -2.14
C PRO A 330 13.53 -10.50 -3.50
N LYS A 331 13.99 -11.72 -3.75
CA LYS A 331 13.83 -12.44 -5.04
C LYS A 331 12.37 -12.52 -5.52
N HIS A 332 11.43 -12.23 -4.62
CA HIS A 332 10.03 -11.99 -4.92
C HIS A 332 9.70 -10.54 -4.61
N SER A 333 9.75 -9.68 -5.63
CA SER A 333 9.22 -8.31 -5.52
C SER A 333 7.75 -8.41 -5.11
N PRO A 334 7.29 -7.66 -4.09
CA PRO A 334 5.88 -7.64 -3.73
C PRO A 334 5.04 -7.23 -4.95
N PRO A 335 3.81 -7.74 -5.08
CA PRO A 335 2.95 -7.41 -6.21
C PRO A 335 2.79 -5.89 -6.31
N LEU A 336 2.96 -5.36 -7.52
CA LEU A 336 2.77 -3.94 -7.78
C LEU A 336 1.35 -3.55 -7.36
N SER A 337 1.26 -2.57 -6.48
CA SER A 337 0.01 -2.05 -5.97
C SER A 337 -0.30 -0.71 -6.63
N PRO A 338 -1.47 -0.56 -7.27
CA PRO A 338 -1.94 0.74 -7.74
C PRO A 338 -1.99 1.74 -6.60
N ILE A 339 -1.64 2.99 -6.86
CA ILE A 339 -1.71 4.08 -5.86
C ILE A 339 -3.12 4.25 -5.28
N GLY A 340 -4.16 3.86 -6.04
CA GLY A 340 -5.55 3.84 -5.58
C GLY A 340 -5.79 2.87 -4.42
N ASN A 341 -5.14 1.70 -4.41
CA ASN A 341 -5.25 0.74 -3.32
C ASN A 341 -4.60 1.27 -2.04
N LEU A 342 -3.44 1.93 -2.17
CA LEU A 342 -2.78 2.58 -1.04
C LEU A 342 -3.64 3.69 -0.43
N LYS A 343 -4.28 4.51 -1.27
CA LYS A 343 -5.23 5.54 -0.79
C LYS A 343 -6.41 4.93 -0.05
N ARG A 344 -7.00 3.87 -0.60
CA ARG A 344 -8.08 3.12 0.07
C ARG A 344 -7.62 2.62 1.43
N LEU A 345 -6.43 2.03 1.50
CA LEU A 345 -5.87 1.54 2.75
C LEU A 345 -5.65 2.67 3.77
N VAL A 346 -5.08 3.80 3.36
CA VAL A 346 -4.92 4.99 4.23
C VAL A 346 -6.28 5.51 4.70
N SER A 347 -7.29 5.57 3.82
CA SER A 347 -8.64 5.97 4.19
C SER A 347 -9.28 5.02 5.20
N ASN A 348 -9.20 3.71 4.98
CA ASN A 348 -9.70 2.70 5.90
C ASN A 348 -9.00 2.84 7.26
N GLY A 349 -7.67 2.96 7.28
CA GLY A 349 -6.89 3.15 8.51
C GLY A 349 -7.27 4.42 9.27
N ARG A 350 -7.58 5.51 8.57
CA ARG A 350 -8.07 6.75 9.20
C ARG A 350 -9.49 6.63 9.76
N GLN A 351 -10.33 5.80 9.14
CA GLN A 351 -11.72 5.58 9.56
C GLN A 351 -11.84 4.63 10.75
N LEU A 352 -10.85 3.77 10.98
CA LEU A 352 -10.82 2.92 12.16
C LEU A 352 -10.93 3.78 13.43
N GLN A 353 -11.91 3.44 14.27
CA GLN A 353 -12.18 4.17 15.50
C GLN A 353 -11.16 3.81 16.59
N VAL A 354 -9.88 4.06 16.36
CA VAL A 354 -8.80 3.73 17.31
C VAL A 354 -8.92 4.49 18.65
N LYS A 355 -9.84 5.45 18.74
CA LYS A 355 -10.18 6.14 19.99
C LYS A 355 -11.03 5.28 20.93
N SER A 356 -11.77 4.29 20.43
CA SER A 356 -12.58 3.38 21.25
C SER A 356 -11.76 2.23 21.84
N LEU A 357 -10.49 2.08 21.46
CA LEU A 357 -9.63 1.04 22.01
C LEU A 357 -9.32 1.29 23.49
N PRO A 358 -9.26 0.24 24.32
CA PRO A 358 -8.79 0.31 25.71
C PRO A 358 -7.43 1.00 25.84
N SER A 359 -7.22 1.69 26.96
CA SER A 359 -5.95 2.37 27.27
C SER A 359 -4.76 1.40 27.36
N SER A 360 -5.00 0.12 27.70
CA SER A 360 -3.99 -0.94 27.65
C SER A 360 -3.43 -1.19 26.25
N LEU A 361 -4.10 -0.71 25.20
CA LEU A 361 -3.65 -0.81 23.81
C LEU A 361 -3.10 0.52 23.26
N ASN A 362 -2.72 1.48 24.13
CA ASN A 362 -2.15 2.76 23.70
C ASN A 362 -0.92 2.59 22.79
N ALA A 363 0.01 1.69 23.14
CA ALA A 363 1.19 1.41 22.33
C ALA A 363 0.82 0.91 20.93
N PHE A 364 -0.20 0.05 20.82
CA PHE A 364 -0.73 -0.42 19.54
C PHE A 364 -1.43 0.70 18.75
N ARG A 365 -2.22 1.54 19.42
CA ARG A 365 -2.85 2.72 18.80
C ARG A 365 -1.81 3.66 18.21
N ASP A 366 -0.72 3.90 18.94
CA ASP A 366 0.34 4.80 18.49
C ASP A 366 1.15 4.17 17.34
N PHE A 367 1.42 2.86 17.39
CA PHE A 367 1.96 2.11 16.26
C PHE A 367 1.08 2.23 15.01
N HIS A 368 -0.22 1.94 15.13
CA HIS A 368 -1.17 2.07 14.02
C HIS A 368 -1.18 3.51 13.46
N ARG A 369 -1.21 4.53 14.33
CA ARG A 369 -1.16 5.94 13.90
C ARG A 369 0.14 6.27 13.17
N LYS A 370 1.30 5.85 13.68
CA LYS A 370 2.60 6.00 13.01
C LYS A 370 2.55 5.36 11.63
N ARG A 371 2.04 4.14 11.53
CA ARG A 371 1.92 3.36 10.28
C ARG A 371 0.98 4.02 9.27
N VAL A 372 -0.22 4.46 9.69
CA VAL A 372 -1.14 5.23 8.82
C VAL A 372 -0.48 6.51 8.30
N ARG A 373 0.29 7.23 9.13
CA ARG A 373 1.03 8.42 8.70
C ARG A 373 2.13 8.08 7.70
N ALA A 374 2.92 7.05 7.95
CA ALA A 374 3.97 6.61 7.04
C ALA A 374 3.40 6.20 5.66
N LEU A 375 2.30 5.44 5.66
CA LEU A 375 1.59 5.09 4.43
C LEU A 375 1.06 6.31 3.68
N ALA A 376 0.47 7.26 4.41
CA ALA A 376 -0.03 8.50 3.83
C ALA A 376 1.10 9.33 3.20
N ASP A 377 2.25 9.44 3.87
CA ASP A 377 3.42 10.15 3.33
C ASP A 377 3.94 9.47 2.05
N VAL A 378 4.06 8.14 2.04
CA VAL A 378 4.44 7.37 0.85
C VAL A 378 3.46 7.60 -0.30
N CYS A 379 2.15 7.59 -0.03
CA CYS A 379 1.12 7.90 -1.04
C CYS A 379 1.31 9.30 -1.62
N ASP A 380 1.47 10.30 -0.75
CA ASP A 380 1.55 11.70 -1.14
C ASP A 380 2.83 11.98 -1.94
N ARG A 381 3.98 11.44 -1.50
CA ARG A 381 5.26 11.56 -2.22
C ARG A 381 5.18 10.87 -3.58
N SER A 382 4.64 9.66 -3.65
CA SER A 382 4.47 8.91 -4.89
C SER A 382 3.54 9.64 -5.86
N GLU A 383 2.42 10.18 -5.38
CA GLU A 383 1.48 10.92 -6.22
C GLU A 383 2.08 12.23 -6.74
N LYS A 384 2.75 12.99 -5.87
CA LYS A 384 3.44 14.24 -6.25
C LYS A 384 4.48 13.97 -7.32
N TRP A 385 5.31 12.93 -7.15
CA TRP A 385 6.30 12.54 -8.14
C TRP A 385 5.64 12.11 -9.46
N CYS A 386 4.62 11.24 -9.43
CA CYS A 386 3.91 10.83 -10.65
C CYS A 386 3.28 12.03 -11.39
N ARG A 387 2.70 12.99 -10.67
CA ARG A 387 2.16 14.23 -11.27
C ARG A 387 3.27 15.09 -11.89
N LYS A 388 4.37 15.29 -11.18
CA LYS A 388 5.56 16.03 -11.66
C LYS A 388 6.13 15.38 -12.92
N THR A 389 6.36 14.07 -12.90
CA THR A 389 6.87 13.29 -14.04
C THR A 389 5.94 13.40 -15.25
N LYS A 390 4.63 13.18 -15.07
CA LYS A 390 3.64 13.35 -16.15
C LYS A 390 3.63 14.78 -16.72
N ALA A 391 3.71 15.79 -15.87
CA ALA A 391 3.73 17.18 -16.32
C ALA A 391 4.99 17.50 -17.15
N LYS A 392 6.17 17.02 -16.71
CA LYS A 392 7.43 17.16 -17.45
C LYS A 392 7.39 16.41 -18.78
N MET A 393 6.89 15.19 -18.81
CA MET A 393 6.77 14.38 -20.04
C MET A 393 5.81 14.99 -21.06
N LYS A 394 4.72 15.61 -20.60
CA LYS A 394 3.73 16.27 -21.46
C LYS A 394 4.11 17.72 -21.80
N SER A 395 5.21 18.23 -21.27
CA SER A 395 5.66 19.58 -21.58
C SER A 395 5.99 19.70 -23.07
N SER A 396 5.69 20.85 -23.66
CA SER A 396 5.97 21.10 -25.09
C SER A 396 7.46 21.08 -25.44
N THR A 397 8.32 21.21 -24.42
CA THR A 397 9.78 21.12 -24.55
C THR A 397 10.28 19.68 -24.56
N GLY A 398 9.53 18.72 -23.99
CA GLY A 398 10.00 17.36 -23.73
C GLY A 398 10.94 17.27 -22.51
N LEU A 399 11.43 16.06 -22.21
CA LEU A 399 12.43 15.80 -21.18
C LEU A 399 13.84 16.05 -21.69
N SER A 400 14.59 16.87 -20.96
CA SER A 400 16.04 16.98 -21.12
C SER A 400 16.76 15.81 -20.41
N LEU A 401 18.04 15.58 -20.74
CA LEU A 401 18.84 14.55 -20.06
C LEU A 401 18.94 14.83 -18.55
N LYS A 402 19.10 16.10 -18.17
CA LYS A 402 19.18 16.54 -16.78
C LYS A 402 17.86 16.24 -16.04
N ASP A 403 16.72 16.63 -16.63
CA ASP A 403 15.41 16.34 -16.03
C ASP A 403 15.18 14.84 -15.85
N ALA A 404 15.54 14.03 -16.85
CA ALA A 404 15.38 12.58 -16.79
C ALA A 404 16.23 11.95 -15.67
N SER A 405 17.52 12.33 -15.55
CA SER A 405 18.39 11.86 -14.47
C SER A 405 17.90 12.31 -13.08
N GLU A 406 17.41 13.55 -12.94
CA GLU A 406 16.82 14.06 -11.69
C GLU A 406 15.58 13.24 -11.28
N LEU A 407 14.65 13.00 -12.22
CA LEU A 407 13.45 12.21 -11.96
C LEU A 407 13.77 10.75 -11.59
N ILE A 408 14.78 10.15 -12.22
CA ILE A 408 15.27 8.80 -11.87
C ILE A 408 15.82 8.81 -10.44
N ASN A 409 16.64 9.78 -10.07
CA ASN A 409 17.20 9.87 -8.72
C ASN A 409 16.13 10.12 -7.66
N GLU A 410 15.17 11.00 -7.91
CA GLU A 410 14.00 11.20 -7.03
C GLU A 410 13.22 9.89 -6.86
N SER A 411 13.02 9.15 -7.95
CA SER A 411 12.27 7.90 -7.91
C SER A 411 12.92 6.85 -7.01
N LYS A 412 14.25 6.82 -6.90
CA LYS A 412 14.97 5.86 -6.02
C LYS A 412 14.60 6.02 -4.54
N THR A 413 14.14 7.19 -4.13
CA THR A 413 13.66 7.46 -2.76
C THR A 413 12.22 7.00 -2.52
N LEU A 414 11.52 6.58 -3.58
CA LEU A 414 10.15 6.12 -3.56
C LEU A 414 10.10 4.59 -3.62
N PRO A 415 9.10 3.96 -2.96
CA PRO A 415 9.00 2.52 -2.97
C PRO A 415 8.71 1.95 -4.37
N GLY A 416 9.43 0.89 -4.73
CA GLY A 416 9.32 0.24 -6.04
C GLY A 416 8.02 -0.52 -6.28
N PHE A 417 7.25 -0.83 -5.23
CA PHE A 417 5.99 -1.56 -5.33
C PHE A 417 4.81 -0.69 -5.81
N VAL A 418 4.97 0.65 -5.87
CA VAL A 418 3.91 1.53 -6.38
C VAL A 418 3.90 1.45 -7.91
N GLU A 419 2.85 0.83 -8.46
CA GLU A 419 2.78 0.48 -9.89
C GLU A 419 3.01 1.69 -10.81
N GLU A 420 2.36 2.81 -10.52
CA GLU A 420 2.50 4.02 -11.33
C GLU A 420 3.91 4.64 -11.25
N VAL A 421 4.56 4.54 -10.09
CA VAL A 421 5.94 5.00 -9.91
C VAL A 421 6.87 4.16 -10.78
N HIS A 422 6.76 2.83 -10.68
CA HIS A 422 7.55 1.89 -11.47
C HIS A 422 7.37 2.09 -12.98
N ARG A 423 6.11 2.19 -13.44
CA ARG A 423 5.80 2.39 -14.85
C ARG A 423 6.44 3.68 -15.39
N HIS A 424 6.28 4.80 -14.69
CA HIS A 424 6.86 6.07 -15.13
C HIS A 424 8.39 6.08 -15.01
N ARG A 425 8.97 5.39 -14.02
CA ARG A 425 10.42 5.25 -13.89
C ARG A 425 11.01 4.57 -15.12
N LYS A 426 10.44 3.43 -15.55
CA LYS A 426 10.87 2.72 -16.76
C LYS A 426 10.82 3.60 -18.02
N GLU A 427 9.77 4.40 -18.15
CA GLU A 427 9.60 5.30 -19.30
C GLU A 427 10.64 6.44 -19.29
N VAL A 428 10.92 6.99 -18.11
CA VAL A 428 11.98 8.01 -17.93
C VAL A 428 13.37 7.40 -18.17
N GLU A 429 13.65 6.19 -17.69
CA GLU A 429 14.92 5.47 -17.93
C GLU A 429 15.14 5.16 -19.41
N ALA A 430 14.09 4.72 -20.12
CA ALA A 430 14.15 4.52 -21.57
C ALA A 430 14.45 5.85 -22.30
N THR A 431 13.81 6.93 -21.88
CA THR A 431 14.03 8.29 -22.42
C THR A 431 15.45 8.77 -22.13
N GLU A 432 15.95 8.58 -20.92
CA GLU A 432 17.31 8.96 -20.51
C GLU A 432 18.37 8.19 -21.31
N SER A 433 18.20 6.88 -21.47
CA SER A 433 19.07 6.03 -22.28
C SER A 433 19.11 6.48 -23.75
N TRP A 434 17.94 6.75 -24.32
CA TRP A 434 17.82 7.29 -25.68
C TRP A 434 18.54 8.65 -25.81
N LEU A 435 18.29 9.59 -24.89
CA LEU A 435 18.91 10.92 -24.89
C LEU A 435 20.43 10.83 -24.79
N ARG A 436 20.94 9.96 -23.90
CA ARG A 436 22.37 9.72 -23.73
C ARG A 436 23.01 9.22 -25.03
N LYS A 437 22.40 8.24 -25.70
CA LYS A 437 22.90 7.71 -26.98
C LYS A 437 22.95 8.79 -28.07
N VAL A 438 21.89 9.60 -28.19
CA VAL A 438 21.82 10.65 -29.22
C VAL A 438 22.78 11.79 -28.94
N LEU A 439 22.91 12.25 -27.69
CA LEU A 439 23.82 13.34 -27.34
C LEU A 439 25.29 12.95 -27.58
N VAL A 440 25.69 11.73 -27.22
CA VAL A 440 27.04 11.20 -27.54
C VAL A 440 27.31 11.22 -29.05
N CYS A 441 26.28 10.96 -29.88
CA CYS A 441 26.39 11.06 -31.34
C CYS A 441 26.53 12.51 -31.82
N LEU A 442 25.71 13.42 -31.30
CA LEU A 442 25.74 14.83 -31.68
C LEU A 442 27.02 15.55 -31.26
N ASP A 443 27.64 15.12 -30.17
CA ASP A 443 28.93 15.62 -29.71
C ASP A 443 30.08 15.08 -30.60
N GLY A 444 29.86 13.95 -31.26
CA GLY A 444 30.80 13.31 -32.19
C GLY A 444 31.73 12.30 -31.52
N SER A 445 31.44 11.92 -30.28
CA SER A 445 32.16 10.88 -29.53
C SER A 445 31.83 9.48 -30.04
N SER A 446 30.64 9.30 -30.61
CA SER A 446 30.24 8.11 -31.37
C SER A 446 29.56 8.55 -32.66
N LYS A 447 29.57 7.72 -33.70
CA LYS A 447 28.84 8.00 -34.94
C LYS A 447 27.77 6.93 -35.14
N LEU A 448 26.55 7.39 -35.44
CA LEU A 448 25.44 6.54 -35.86
C LEU A 448 25.41 6.52 -37.37
N ASP A 449 25.15 5.37 -37.98
CA ASP A 449 24.95 5.34 -39.43
C ASP A 449 23.61 6.01 -39.83
N ILE A 450 23.39 6.21 -41.13
CA ILE A 450 22.19 6.88 -41.65
C ILE A 450 20.89 6.11 -41.31
N VAL A 451 20.94 4.77 -41.25
CA VAL A 451 19.80 3.89 -40.96
C VAL A 451 19.48 3.93 -39.48
N GLU A 452 20.48 3.79 -38.61
CA GLU A 452 20.36 3.91 -37.16
C GLU A 452 19.85 5.29 -36.75
N ALA A 453 20.40 6.37 -37.32
CA ALA A 453 19.93 7.72 -37.03
C ALA A 453 18.47 7.95 -37.47
N LYS A 454 18.03 7.29 -38.55
CA LYS A 454 16.61 7.27 -38.96
C LYS A 454 15.75 6.49 -37.96
N SER A 455 16.20 5.31 -37.55
CA SER A 455 15.52 4.50 -36.52
C SER A 455 15.38 5.27 -35.21
N MET A 456 16.42 5.99 -34.78
CA MET A 456 16.38 6.78 -33.54
C MET A 456 15.38 7.93 -33.61
N LEU A 457 15.18 8.55 -34.79
CA LEU A 457 14.12 9.56 -34.97
C LEU A 457 12.72 8.96 -34.98
N GLU A 458 12.55 7.73 -35.49
CA GLU A 458 11.27 7.01 -35.44
C GLU A 458 10.95 6.54 -34.01
N ASP A 459 11.97 6.06 -33.28
CA ASP A 459 11.82 5.67 -31.87
C ASP A 459 11.55 6.86 -30.96
N ALA A 460 12.08 8.04 -31.29
CA ALA A 460 11.80 9.27 -30.55
C ALA A 460 10.31 9.61 -30.47
N GLU A 461 9.50 9.23 -31.46
CA GLU A 461 8.05 9.47 -31.42
C GLU A 461 7.35 8.73 -30.28
N LYS A 462 7.99 7.67 -29.76
CA LYS A 462 7.51 6.87 -28.63
C LYS A 462 7.96 7.42 -27.28
N HIS A 463 8.85 8.40 -27.27
CA HIS A 463 9.46 8.93 -26.05
C HIS A 463 9.17 10.42 -25.86
N PRO A 464 8.97 10.89 -24.63
CA PRO A 464 8.78 12.31 -24.30
C PRO A 464 10.12 13.07 -24.34
N VAL A 465 10.83 13.06 -25.47
CA VAL A 465 12.19 13.61 -25.61
C VAL A 465 12.21 15.10 -25.96
N ASP A 466 13.31 15.77 -25.62
CA ASP A 466 13.54 17.17 -25.96
C ASP A 466 13.47 17.43 -27.49
N GLN A 467 12.55 18.30 -27.88
CA GLN A 467 12.30 18.65 -29.28
C GLN A 467 13.51 19.33 -29.96
N THR A 468 14.37 20.00 -29.20
CA THR A 468 15.60 20.63 -29.71
C THR A 468 16.62 19.59 -30.14
N VAL A 469 16.79 18.52 -29.34
CA VAL A 469 17.68 17.39 -29.65
C VAL A 469 17.20 16.68 -30.92
N LEU A 470 15.88 16.47 -31.07
CA LEU A 470 15.30 15.91 -32.28
C LEU A 470 15.55 16.74 -33.54
N LYS A 471 15.36 18.06 -33.45
CA LYS A 471 15.62 18.97 -34.58
C LYS A 471 17.10 18.96 -34.97
N ARG A 472 18.00 18.87 -33.99
CA ARG A 472 19.45 18.81 -34.23
C ARG A 472 19.83 17.49 -34.91
N LEU A 473 19.40 16.35 -34.39
CA LEU A 473 19.61 15.04 -35.03
C LEU A 473 19.02 14.97 -36.45
N GLY A 474 17.81 15.49 -36.64
CA GLY A 474 17.18 15.57 -37.96
C GLY A 474 17.96 16.45 -38.95
N THR A 475 18.63 17.50 -38.48
CA THR A 475 19.49 18.36 -39.31
C THR A 475 20.76 17.63 -39.73
N GLU A 476 21.45 16.96 -38.79
CA GLU A 476 22.64 16.14 -39.08
C GLU A 476 22.31 15.00 -40.06
N LEU A 477 21.18 14.31 -39.87
CA LEU A 477 20.72 13.28 -40.79
C LEU A 477 20.43 13.83 -42.20
N LYS A 478 19.81 15.03 -42.30
CA LYS A 478 19.59 15.69 -43.59
C LYS A 478 20.92 16.06 -44.26
N GLN A 479 21.89 16.58 -43.53
CA GLN A 479 23.22 16.90 -44.06
C GLN A 479 23.91 15.65 -44.61
N ALA A 480 23.88 14.54 -43.87
CA ALA A 480 24.43 13.26 -44.32
C ALA A 480 23.73 12.72 -45.57
N LYS A 481 22.39 12.78 -45.64
CA LYS A 481 21.61 12.38 -46.82
C LYS A 481 21.90 13.26 -48.04
N VAL A 482 22.05 14.57 -47.85
CA VAL A 482 22.43 15.51 -48.92
C VAL A 482 23.83 15.20 -49.43
N TRP A 483 24.80 14.99 -48.53
CA TRP A 483 26.15 14.60 -48.90
C TRP A 483 26.17 13.28 -49.68
N ARG A 484 25.45 12.25 -49.21
CA ARG A 484 25.32 10.97 -49.92
C ARG A 484 24.65 11.11 -51.29
N SER A 485 23.68 12.01 -51.41
CA SER A 485 23.05 12.33 -52.69
C SER A 485 24.01 13.04 -53.65
N LYS A 486 24.88 13.94 -53.14
CA LYS A 486 25.96 14.54 -53.94
C LYS A 486 26.92 13.47 -54.43
N LEU A 487 27.34 12.55 -53.55
CA LEU A 487 28.22 11.43 -53.91
C LEU A 487 27.61 10.59 -55.04
N ARG A 488 26.34 10.20 -54.93
CA ARG A 488 25.64 9.45 -56.00
C ARG A 488 25.57 10.22 -57.32
N LYS A 489 25.31 11.53 -57.27
CA LYS A 489 25.27 12.40 -58.46
C LYS A 489 26.60 12.51 -59.20
N THR A 490 27.74 12.22 -58.54
CA THR A 490 29.03 12.15 -59.23
C THR A 490 29.11 11.01 -60.24
N GLY A 491 28.20 10.03 -60.19
CA GLY A 491 28.24 8.85 -61.05
C GLY A 491 29.27 7.80 -60.59
N ILE A 492 29.68 7.84 -59.31
CA ILE A 492 30.66 6.90 -58.75
C ILE A 492 30.24 5.44 -58.92
N GLU A 493 28.94 5.15 -58.81
CA GLU A 493 28.36 3.82 -59.00
C GLU A 493 28.51 3.31 -60.45
N LYS A 494 28.63 4.23 -61.42
CA LYS A 494 28.82 3.92 -62.85
C LYS A 494 30.27 4.02 -63.30
N GLY A 495 31.19 4.39 -62.40
CA GLY A 495 32.59 4.67 -62.73
C GLY A 495 32.82 5.98 -63.50
N GLU A 496 31.82 6.85 -63.60
CA GLU A 496 31.88 8.12 -64.36
C GLU A 496 32.43 9.29 -63.52
N ALA A 497 32.60 9.09 -62.21
CA ALA A 497 32.99 10.15 -61.28
C ALA A 497 34.40 10.70 -61.52
N LYS A 498 34.50 12.03 -61.59
CA LYS A 498 35.80 12.72 -61.69
C LYS A 498 36.54 12.66 -60.35
N THR A 499 37.79 12.20 -60.38
CA THR A 499 38.63 12.09 -59.17
C THR A 499 38.74 13.41 -58.39
N SER A 500 38.78 14.55 -59.08
CA SER A 500 38.86 15.88 -58.46
C SER A 500 37.58 16.25 -57.69
N GLU A 501 36.42 15.77 -58.12
CA GLU A 501 35.13 16.00 -57.45
C GLU A 501 35.02 15.12 -56.19
N LEU A 502 35.37 13.83 -56.32
CA LEU A 502 35.40 12.89 -55.20
C LEU A 502 36.33 13.34 -54.08
N ARG A 503 37.51 13.90 -54.40
CA ARG A 503 38.44 14.44 -53.37
C ARG A 503 37.87 15.63 -52.60
N LYS A 504 36.96 16.42 -53.20
CA LYS A 504 36.31 17.55 -52.50
C LYS A 504 35.27 17.06 -51.48
N LEU A 505 34.70 15.87 -51.69
CA LEU A 505 33.70 15.30 -50.78
C LEU A 505 34.30 14.71 -49.49
N LEU A 506 35.57 14.28 -49.50
CA LEU A 506 36.27 13.75 -48.31
C LEU A 506 36.30 14.74 -47.12
N PRO A 507 36.74 16.01 -47.28
CA PRO A 507 36.70 16.97 -46.19
C PRO A 507 35.29 17.45 -45.82
N GLU A 508 34.30 17.29 -46.71
CA GLU A 508 32.89 17.49 -46.34
C GLU A 508 32.43 16.35 -45.41
N ALA A 509 32.80 15.10 -45.71
CA ALA A 509 32.42 13.93 -44.93
C ALA A 509 32.95 13.95 -43.50
N SER A 510 34.19 14.45 -43.29
CA SER A 510 34.78 14.55 -41.96
C SER A 510 34.06 15.54 -41.03
N LYS A 511 33.22 16.43 -41.58
CA LYS A 511 32.43 17.39 -40.80
C LYS A 511 31.08 16.83 -40.35
N LEU A 512 30.64 15.71 -40.92
CA LEU A 512 29.36 15.08 -40.59
C LEU A 512 29.45 14.37 -39.24
N LYS A 513 28.39 14.50 -38.43
CA LYS A 513 28.23 13.77 -37.17
C LYS A 513 27.67 12.35 -37.36
N ILE A 514 26.94 12.12 -38.45
CA ILE A 514 26.44 10.81 -38.86
C ILE A 514 27.53 10.05 -39.61
N ASP A 515 27.63 8.75 -39.36
CA ASP A 515 28.62 7.90 -40.00
C ASP A 515 28.31 7.73 -41.49
N VAL A 516 29.36 7.96 -42.28
CA VAL A 516 29.41 7.76 -43.73
C VAL A 516 30.72 7.07 -44.12
N SER A 517 31.32 6.34 -43.18
CA SER A 517 32.60 5.63 -43.30
C SER A 517 32.64 4.74 -44.54
N ASP A 518 31.62 3.91 -44.76
CA ASP A 518 31.49 3.05 -45.96
C ASP A 518 31.61 3.86 -47.26
N ASP A 519 30.83 4.93 -47.39
CA ASP A 519 30.83 5.80 -48.57
C ASP A 519 32.19 6.52 -48.72
N VAL A 520 32.83 6.91 -47.60
CA VAL A 520 34.17 7.51 -47.58
C VAL A 520 35.24 6.52 -48.02
N GLU A 521 35.14 5.26 -47.63
CA GLU A 521 36.05 4.20 -48.08
C GLU A 521 35.91 3.98 -49.59
N VAL A 522 34.70 3.95 -50.12
CA VAL A 522 34.47 3.89 -51.58
C VAL A 522 35.14 5.08 -52.28
N ILE A 523 35.02 6.30 -51.74
CA ILE A 523 35.70 7.48 -52.28
C ILE A 523 37.23 7.32 -52.20
N LYS A 524 37.79 6.84 -51.08
CA LYS A 524 39.24 6.65 -50.92
C LYS A 524 39.76 5.65 -51.95
N HIS A 525 39.09 4.52 -52.16
CA HIS A 525 39.45 3.53 -53.17
C HIS A 525 39.34 4.11 -54.60
N ALA A 526 38.30 4.88 -54.89
CA ALA A 526 38.11 5.52 -56.19
C ALA A 526 39.08 6.69 -56.45
N THR A 527 39.66 7.29 -55.41
CA THR A 527 40.57 8.45 -55.55
C THR A 527 42.04 8.11 -55.42
N THR A 528 42.36 6.98 -54.79
CA THR A 528 43.74 6.53 -54.61
C THR A 528 44.23 5.86 -55.88
N ARG A 529 45.24 6.46 -56.51
CA ARG A 529 45.93 5.88 -57.67
C ARG A 529 46.94 4.86 -57.16
N HIS A 530 46.46 3.65 -56.94
CA HIS A 530 47.25 2.54 -56.44
C HIS A 530 48.32 2.10 -57.46
N CYS A 531 47.91 1.88 -58.72
CA CYS A 531 48.79 1.34 -59.77
C CYS A 531 49.51 2.43 -60.60
N MET A 532 50.68 2.07 -61.17
CA MET A 532 51.44 2.90 -62.12
C MET A 532 50.66 3.30 -63.38
N CYS A 533 49.69 2.49 -63.80
CA CYS A 533 48.79 2.83 -64.92
C CYS A 533 47.81 3.98 -64.59
N ARG A 534 47.83 4.48 -63.35
CA ARG A 534 46.97 5.56 -62.83
C ARG A 534 45.47 5.27 -62.89
N ARG A 535 45.07 4.04 -63.27
CA ARG A 535 43.69 3.56 -63.15
C ARG A 535 43.39 3.25 -61.69
N THR A 536 42.13 3.45 -61.31
CA THR A 536 41.57 3.11 -60.00
C THR A 536 41.64 1.60 -59.77
N GLY A 537 41.60 1.16 -58.50
CA GLY A 537 41.91 -0.21 -58.07
C GLY A 537 40.89 -1.30 -58.45
N TYR A 538 40.29 -1.25 -59.63
CA TYR A 538 39.40 -2.31 -60.12
C TYR A 538 40.23 -3.44 -60.76
N GLY A 539 40.07 -4.67 -60.25
CA GLY A 539 40.73 -5.88 -60.73
C GLY A 539 41.63 -6.54 -59.67
N GLU A 540 42.29 -7.64 -60.05
CA GLU A 540 43.25 -8.32 -59.18
C GLU A 540 44.43 -7.39 -58.88
N MET A 541 44.78 -7.26 -57.60
CA MET A 541 45.74 -6.29 -57.11
C MET A 541 46.84 -6.99 -56.31
N THR A 542 48.09 -6.77 -56.70
CA THR A 542 49.29 -7.27 -56.03
C THR A 542 49.89 -6.17 -55.15
N GLN A 543 50.14 -6.48 -53.88
CA GLN A 543 50.77 -5.55 -52.94
C GLN A 543 52.29 -5.59 -53.08
N CYS A 544 52.93 -4.42 -53.17
CA CYS A 544 54.39 -4.32 -53.09
C CYS A 544 54.87 -4.70 -51.68
N THR A 545 55.76 -5.68 -51.55
CA THR A 545 56.28 -6.19 -50.26
C THR A 545 57.06 -5.15 -49.46
N ARG A 546 57.57 -4.09 -50.11
CA ARG A 546 58.38 -3.05 -49.49
C ARG A 546 57.60 -1.82 -49.04
N CYS A 547 56.72 -1.29 -49.89
CA CYS A 547 55.98 -0.04 -49.60
C CYS A 547 54.49 -0.25 -49.37
N HIS A 548 54.02 -1.50 -49.44
CA HIS A 548 52.63 -1.90 -49.22
C HIS A 548 51.59 -1.20 -50.13
N ARG A 549 52.03 -0.53 -51.20
CA ARG A 549 51.14 0.02 -52.23
C ARG A 549 50.62 -1.12 -53.12
N MET A 550 49.35 -1.03 -53.50
CA MET A 550 48.68 -2.00 -54.35
C MET A 550 48.88 -1.65 -55.83
N PHE A 551 49.06 -2.64 -56.70
CA PHE A 551 49.19 -2.47 -58.15
C PHE A 551 48.32 -3.50 -58.84
N HIS A 552 47.74 -3.19 -60.01
CA HIS A 552 47.00 -4.21 -60.74
C HIS A 552 47.96 -5.32 -61.14
N THR A 553 47.61 -6.57 -60.87
CA THR A 553 48.42 -7.75 -61.20
C THR A 553 48.79 -7.74 -62.67
N ALA A 554 47.84 -7.41 -63.57
CA ALA A 554 48.10 -7.27 -65.00
C ALA A 554 49.12 -6.15 -65.36
N CYS A 555 49.26 -5.11 -64.55
CA CYS A 555 50.23 -4.03 -64.79
C CYS A 555 51.65 -4.37 -64.29
N VAL A 556 51.78 -5.42 -63.48
CA VAL A 556 53.05 -5.79 -62.83
C VAL A 556 53.38 -7.27 -63.02
N ALA A 557 52.63 -8.00 -63.86
CA ALA A 557 52.67 -9.45 -63.98
C ALA A 557 54.09 -9.99 -64.26
N GLU A 558 54.90 -9.25 -65.03
CA GLU A 558 56.28 -9.62 -65.36
C GLU A 558 57.28 -9.38 -64.20
N GLN A 559 56.88 -8.68 -63.16
CA GLN A 559 57.72 -8.28 -62.02
C GLN A 559 57.42 -9.07 -60.74
N VAL A 560 56.47 -10.00 -60.79
CA VAL A 560 56.16 -10.89 -59.67
C VAL A 560 57.17 -12.04 -59.69
N GLY A 561 57.92 -12.19 -58.60
CA GLY A 561 58.89 -13.27 -58.44
C GLY A 561 58.22 -14.66 -58.38
N PRO A 562 58.98 -15.75 -58.59
CA PRO A 562 58.46 -17.11 -58.51
C PRO A 562 57.96 -17.49 -57.10
N ASP A 563 58.38 -16.74 -56.07
CA ASP A 563 57.93 -16.85 -54.69
C ASP A 563 56.65 -16.06 -54.41
N GLY A 564 56.08 -15.39 -55.43
CA GLY A 564 54.93 -14.50 -55.30
C GLY A 564 55.28 -13.13 -54.71
N SER A 565 56.56 -12.85 -54.43
CA SER A 565 56.96 -11.53 -53.94
C SER A 565 57.00 -10.53 -55.08
N PHE A 566 56.43 -9.34 -54.85
CA PHE A 566 56.45 -8.24 -55.82
C PHE A 566 57.07 -6.99 -55.19
N SER A 567 58.07 -6.42 -55.86
CA SER A 567 58.64 -5.11 -55.50
C SER A 567 58.36 -4.14 -56.64
N CYS A 568 57.63 -3.06 -56.34
CA CYS A 568 57.32 -2.04 -57.34
C CYS A 568 58.58 -1.33 -57.85
N ILE A 569 58.53 -0.82 -59.09
CA ILE A 569 59.63 -0.09 -59.73
C ILE A 569 60.25 0.96 -58.81
N GLY A 570 59.44 1.72 -58.07
CA GLY A 570 59.93 2.74 -57.15
C GLY A 570 60.71 2.19 -55.94
N CYS A 571 60.41 0.98 -55.49
CA CYS A 571 61.13 0.30 -54.42
C CYS A 571 62.34 -0.48 -54.94
N SER A 572 62.26 -1.02 -56.15
CA SER A 572 63.36 -1.71 -56.83
C SER A 572 64.50 -0.72 -57.16
N LEU A 573 64.17 0.46 -57.69
CA LEU A 573 65.14 1.53 -57.95
C LEU A 573 65.81 2.06 -56.67
N ARG A 574 65.06 2.19 -55.56
CA ARG A 574 65.64 2.61 -54.27
C ARG A 574 66.55 1.54 -53.66
N GLY A 575 66.24 0.27 -53.86
CA GLY A 575 67.08 -0.85 -53.42
C GLY A 575 68.43 -0.90 -54.13
N MET A 576 68.49 -0.47 -55.39
CA MET A 576 69.74 -0.40 -56.16
C MET A 576 70.65 0.75 -55.68
N SER A 577 70.07 1.92 -55.34
CA SER A 577 70.85 3.06 -54.85
C SER A 577 71.48 2.88 -53.46
N SER A 578 71.01 1.92 -52.66
CA SER A 578 71.64 1.54 -51.39
C SER A 578 72.84 0.60 -51.55
N LEU A 579 72.92 -0.15 -52.66
CA LEU A 579 74.04 -1.05 -52.96
C LEU A 579 75.25 -0.34 -53.59
N GLU A 580 75.07 0.85 -54.17
CA GLU A 580 76.17 1.68 -54.69
C GLU A 580 76.74 2.69 -53.67
N ARG A 581 76.21 2.73 -52.44
CA ARG A 581 76.75 3.53 -51.31
C ARG A 581 77.36 2.68 -50.19
N SER A 582 77.47 1.37 -50.42
CA SER A 582 78.26 0.44 -49.60
C SER A 582 79.53 0.12 -50.38
#